data_AF-A0A6J6PN43-F1
#
_entry.id   AF-A0A6J6PN43-F1
#
_cell.length_a   1.000
_cell.length_b   1.000
_cell.length_c   1.000
_cell.angle_alpha   90.00
_cell.angle_beta   90.00
_cell.angle_gamma   90.00
#
_symmetry.space_group_name_H-M   'P 1'
#
loop_
_entity.id
_entity.type
_entity.pdbx_description
1 polymer ?
#
loop_
_entity_poly.entity_id
_entity_poly.type
_entity_poly.pdbx_seq_one_letter_code
_entity_poly.pdbx_strand_id
1 'polypeptide(L)'
;MRHLSHGVVRLLLVVILAAGSALAAVTLLGGDDDAALDPPTATRTPDPTPTASATPDPTPTGADDSPAPEPRVEGNRLIDARTGETFVPHGVNWSSFEYACAQGWGYSALDSLGTDPAATTADAIAGWGADTVRLPLNQDCWSGTRGAPVSDQYAERTPEGYREEVGSFVDALNARGIVVVLDLHSRKRADAAEFGNLALPDADSLEFWASLAAAYADRPSVMFDAFNEPYSRYDAADNLVFDLTWDCWRDGGCAPPAVDDRTTPGRTTYDAVGMSDVVATIRAAGATQPVLLGGLDYANDLSQWLTHRPDDDQLVASFHSYDFKACGDRRCWDRVLAPLAEQVPVLTGELGATDPLDGYVADYLAWADAHAIGSLFWVWATHADDPMSLVQDQAGRPTAYGRAARGYLRGGTFAG
;
A
#
# COMPACT_ATOMS: atom_id res chain seq x y z
N MET A 1 -27.33 -9.64 -40.01
CA MET A 1 -26.06 -10.30 -39.66
C MET A 1 -24.90 -9.46 -40.18
N ARG A 2 -24.43 -8.49 -39.38
CA ARG A 2 -23.16 -7.78 -39.57
C ARG A 2 -22.64 -7.48 -38.16
N HIS A 3 -21.52 -8.11 -37.81
CA HIS A 3 -20.81 -7.90 -36.56
C HIS A 3 -20.12 -6.53 -36.56
N LEU A 4 -20.33 -5.76 -35.50
CA LEU A 4 -19.59 -4.54 -35.18
C LEU A 4 -18.49 -4.94 -34.17
N SER A 5 -17.25 -4.97 -34.66
CA SER A 5 -16.04 -5.03 -33.84
C SER A 5 -15.88 -3.68 -33.13
N HIS A 6 -15.91 -3.69 -31.80
CA HIS A 6 -15.51 -2.55 -30.97
C HIS A 6 -14.05 -2.77 -30.57
N GLY A 7 -13.13 -2.10 -31.27
CA GLY A 7 -11.74 -2.02 -30.85
C GLY A 7 -11.61 -0.98 -29.74
N VAL A 8 -11.26 -1.45 -28.54
CA VAL A 8 -10.84 -0.59 -27.43
C VAL A 8 -9.37 -0.27 -27.66
N VAL A 9 -9.05 1.01 -27.86
CA VAL A 9 -7.69 1.53 -27.86
C VAL A 9 -7.31 1.77 -26.40
N ARG A 10 -6.35 1.04 -25.84
CA ARG A 10 -5.76 1.38 -24.53
C ARG A 10 -4.40 2.03 -24.74
N LEU A 11 -4.29 3.23 -24.18
CA LEU A 11 -3.10 4.07 -24.11
C LEU A 11 -2.11 3.41 -23.13
N LEU A 12 -0.88 3.17 -23.59
CA LEU A 12 0.21 2.68 -22.75
C LEU A 12 0.60 3.81 -21.77
N LEU A 13 0.36 3.63 -20.46
CA LEU A 13 0.92 4.53 -19.45
C LEU A 13 2.42 4.21 -19.33
N VAL A 14 3.24 4.97 -20.05
CA VAL A 14 4.70 4.87 -20.01
C VAL A 14 5.20 5.89 -18.99
N VAL A 15 5.62 5.43 -17.82
CA VAL A 15 6.45 6.23 -16.90
C VAL A 15 7.89 6.13 -17.40
N ILE A 16 8.37 7.11 -18.17
CA ILE A 16 9.79 7.26 -18.50
C ILE A 16 10.48 8.00 -17.35
N LEU A 17 11.36 7.30 -16.65
CA LEU A 17 12.37 7.92 -15.78
C LEU A 17 13.74 7.84 -16.47
N ALA A 18 14.28 9.00 -16.82
CA ALA A 18 15.59 9.14 -17.44
C ALA A 18 16.70 9.04 -16.38
N ALA A 19 17.50 7.97 -16.42
CA ALA A 19 18.72 7.84 -15.63
C ALA A 19 19.91 8.43 -16.41
N GLY A 20 20.50 9.51 -15.89
CA GLY A 20 21.76 10.09 -16.38
C GLY A 20 22.95 9.57 -15.59
N SER A 21 23.74 8.67 -16.18
CA SER A 21 24.98 8.13 -15.59
C SER A 21 26.19 8.97 -16.01
N ALA A 22 27.04 9.36 -15.06
CA ALA A 22 28.40 9.80 -15.32
C ALA A 22 29.39 9.03 -14.42
N LEU A 23 30.20 8.19 -15.08
CA LEU A 23 31.27 7.38 -14.51
C LEU A 23 32.50 8.27 -14.22
N ALA A 24 33.12 8.10 -13.05
CA ALA A 24 34.52 8.50 -12.85
C ALA A 24 35.25 7.42 -12.04
N ALA A 25 36.22 6.79 -12.69
CA ALA A 25 37.14 5.82 -12.11
C ALA A 25 38.28 6.53 -11.35
N VAL A 26 38.64 6.04 -10.17
CA VAL A 26 39.95 6.32 -9.55
C VAL A 26 40.51 5.03 -8.95
N THR A 27 41.77 4.80 -9.30
CA THR A 27 42.60 3.63 -9.04
C THR A 27 43.19 3.60 -7.62
N LEU A 28 43.31 2.39 -7.08
CA LEU A 28 43.91 1.98 -5.79
C LEU A 28 45.40 2.32 -5.62
N LEU A 29 45.80 2.67 -4.39
CA LEU A 29 47.05 2.38 -3.66
C LEU A 29 46.72 2.55 -2.15
N GLY A 30 47.10 1.77 -1.14
CA GLY A 30 47.99 0.62 -0.93
C GLY A 30 48.41 0.59 0.56
N GLY A 31 48.52 -0.61 1.16
CA GLY A 31 49.24 -0.96 2.41
C GLY A 31 48.55 -0.65 3.76
N ASP A 32 48.79 -1.35 4.87
CA ASP A 32 49.45 -2.63 5.18
C ASP A 32 48.99 -3.05 6.61
N ASP A 33 49.09 -4.36 6.89
CA ASP A 33 49.27 -5.11 8.15
C ASP A 33 49.07 -4.46 9.55
N ASP A 34 48.35 -5.14 10.46
CA ASP A 34 49.02 -5.96 11.50
C ASP A 34 48.08 -6.76 12.45
N ALA A 35 48.43 -8.04 12.55
CA ALA A 35 48.53 -8.93 13.72
C ALA A 35 47.47 -8.96 14.85
N ALA A 36 46.86 -10.15 14.95
CA ALA A 36 46.15 -10.70 16.10
C ALA A 36 47.08 -10.95 17.31
N LEU A 37 46.56 -10.73 18.52
CA LEU A 37 47.11 -11.24 19.78
C LEU A 37 45.98 -11.64 20.75
N ASP A 38 45.86 -12.94 21.01
CA ASP A 38 45.06 -13.52 22.10
C ASP A 38 45.78 -13.39 23.46
N PRO A 39 45.08 -13.05 24.55
CA PRO A 39 45.55 -13.27 25.91
C PRO A 39 44.84 -14.47 26.60
N PRO A 40 45.38 -14.96 27.73
CA PRO A 40 45.35 -16.37 28.07
C PRO A 40 44.16 -16.85 28.92
N THR A 41 43.90 -18.15 28.80
CA THR A 41 42.96 -18.97 29.57
C THR A 41 43.16 -18.86 31.08
N ALA A 42 42.16 -18.34 31.79
CA ALA A 42 42.05 -18.40 33.25
C ALA A 42 40.96 -19.40 33.68
N THR A 43 41.34 -20.26 34.63
CA THR A 43 40.58 -21.37 35.20
C THR A 43 39.35 -20.90 35.99
N ARG A 44 38.18 -21.48 35.71
CA ARG A 44 36.89 -21.16 36.37
C ARG A 44 36.82 -21.76 37.78
N THR A 45 36.46 -20.92 38.76
CA THR A 45 35.91 -21.31 40.06
C THR A 45 34.45 -20.82 40.10
N PRO A 46 33.46 -21.61 40.56
CA PRO A 46 32.06 -21.18 40.55
C PRO A 46 31.80 -20.19 41.69
N ASP A 47 31.49 -18.94 41.33
CA ASP A 47 30.95 -17.93 42.24
C ASP A 47 29.42 -18.08 42.37
N PRO A 48 28.84 -17.70 43.52
CA PRO A 48 27.44 -17.99 43.85
C PRO A 48 26.48 -17.19 42.97
N THR A 49 25.39 -17.86 42.57
CA THR A 49 24.30 -17.30 41.76
C THR A 49 23.82 -15.96 42.31
N PRO A 50 23.95 -14.85 41.57
CA PRO A 50 23.31 -13.59 41.94
C PRO A 50 21.79 -13.75 41.76
N THR A 51 21.05 -13.52 42.85
CA THR A 51 19.59 -13.37 42.83
C THR A 51 19.22 -12.32 41.78
N ALA A 52 18.42 -12.71 40.79
CA ALA A 52 17.91 -11.79 39.78
C ALA A 52 17.21 -10.61 40.47
N SER A 53 17.79 -9.42 40.35
CA SER A 53 17.00 -8.20 40.52
C SER A 53 15.96 -8.20 39.41
N ALA A 54 14.69 -8.06 39.78
CA ALA A 54 13.63 -7.86 38.81
C ALA A 54 14.00 -6.65 37.95
N THR A 55 14.27 -6.89 36.67
CA THR A 55 14.22 -5.85 35.65
C THR A 55 12.83 -5.23 35.78
N PRO A 56 12.70 -3.89 35.92
CA PRO A 56 11.37 -3.29 35.84
C PRO A 56 10.76 -3.69 34.51
N ASP A 57 9.57 -4.28 34.55
CA ASP A 57 8.77 -4.50 33.35
C ASP A 57 8.76 -3.21 32.52
N PRO A 58 8.91 -3.27 31.19
CA PRO A 58 8.61 -2.12 30.37
C PRO A 58 7.18 -1.72 30.73
N THR A 59 7.06 -0.53 31.32
CA THR A 59 5.74 0.09 31.52
C THR A 59 5.07 0.08 30.15
N PRO A 60 3.83 -0.41 30.02
CA PRO A 60 3.13 -0.29 28.74
C PRO A 60 3.11 1.19 28.41
N THR A 61 3.80 1.58 27.35
CA THR A 61 3.61 2.89 26.72
C THR A 61 2.11 2.98 26.50
N GLY A 62 1.46 3.95 27.15
CA GLY A 62 0.01 4.02 27.22
C GLY A 62 -0.62 3.94 25.83
N ALA A 63 -1.85 3.41 25.79
CA ALA A 63 -2.72 3.51 24.63
C ALA A 63 -2.60 4.91 24.02
N ASP A 64 -2.24 4.94 22.74
CA ASP A 64 -1.86 6.13 21.99
C ASP A 64 -2.92 7.24 22.16
N ASP A 65 -2.50 8.41 22.65
CA ASP A 65 -3.31 9.65 22.68
C ASP A 65 -3.48 10.23 21.25
N SER A 66 -3.49 9.37 20.23
CA SER A 66 -3.74 9.76 18.85
C SER A 66 -5.15 10.34 18.73
N PRO A 67 -5.31 11.52 18.09
CA PRO A 67 -6.63 12.05 17.75
C PRO A 67 -7.25 11.36 16.53
N ALA A 68 -6.54 10.43 15.87
CA ALA A 68 -7.08 9.74 14.70
C ALA A 68 -8.23 8.82 15.12
N PRO A 69 -9.25 8.66 14.24
CA PRO A 69 -10.25 7.63 14.41
C PRO A 69 -9.61 6.26 14.67
N GLU A 70 -10.34 5.39 15.37
CA GLU A 70 -10.02 3.97 15.50
C GLU A 70 -11.03 3.15 14.70
N PRO A 71 -10.76 2.88 13.41
CA PRO A 71 -11.74 2.25 12.55
C PRO A 71 -12.15 0.87 13.07
N ARG A 72 -13.45 0.62 13.09
CA ARG A 72 -14.06 -0.69 13.28
C ARG A 72 -15.20 -0.88 12.30
N VAL A 73 -15.36 -2.09 11.79
CA VAL A 73 -16.53 -2.44 10.98
C VAL A 73 -17.71 -2.68 11.92
N GLU A 74 -18.83 -2.01 11.65
CA GLU A 74 -20.10 -2.25 12.29
C GLU A 74 -21.19 -2.38 11.22
N GLY A 75 -21.60 -3.61 10.91
CA GLY A 75 -22.53 -3.88 9.81
C GLY A 75 -21.93 -3.48 8.47
N ASN A 76 -22.56 -2.51 7.79
CA ASN A 76 -22.15 -2.04 6.47
C ASN A 76 -21.34 -0.73 6.49
N ARG A 77 -20.83 -0.32 7.64
CA ARG A 77 -20.09 0.95 7.80
C ARG A 77 -18.82 0.77 8.60
N LEU A 78 -17.89 1.70 8.40
CA LEU A 78 -16.82 1.95 9.36
C LEU A 78 -17.33 2.94 10.41
N ILE A 79 -16.94 2.71 11.66
CA ILE A 79 -17.13 3.64 12.77
C ILE A 79 -15.77 4.01 13.36
N ASP A 80 -15.70 5.17 14.00
CA ASP A 80 -14.64 5.48 14.94
C ASP A 80 -14.99 4.87 16.30
N ALA A 81 -14.24 3.86 16.74
CA ALA A 81 -14.49 3.18 18.02
C ALA A 81 -14.34 4.11 19.24
N ARG A 82 -13.63 5.25 19.10
CA ARG A 82 -13.46 6.23 20.16
C ARG A 82 -14.74 7.00 20.44
N THR A 83 -15.49 7.33 19.39
CA THR A 83 -16.67 8.21 19.45
C THR A 83 -18.00 7.48 19.20
N GLY A 84 -17.95 6.34 18.52
CA GLY A 84 -19.12 5.61 18.01
C GLY A 84 -19.75 6.26 16.76
N GLU A 85 -19.14 7.31 16.21
CA GLU A 85 -19.63 7.98 15.01
C GLU A 85 -19.25 7.20 13.75
N THR A 86 -20.05 7.36 12.69
CA THR A 86 -19.71 6.78 11.38
C THR A 86 -18.47 7.47 10.83
N PHE A 87 -17.50 6.68 10.40
CA PHE A 87 -16.27 7.15 9.79
C PHE A 87 -16.30 6.83 8.29
N VAL A 88 -16.28 7.87 7.45
CA VAL A 88 -16.22 7.73 5.98
C VAL A 88 -14.85 8.27 5.55
N PRO A 89 -13.90 7.40 5.16
CA PRO A 89 -12.54 7.82 4.80
C PRO A 89 -12.50 8.79 3.60
N HIS A 90 -11.90 9.96 3.76
CA HIS A 90 -11.60 10.89 2.67
C HIS A 90 -10.12 11.26 2.71
N GLY A 91 -9.39 10.91 1.67
CA GLY A 91 -7.95 10.86 1.80
C GLY A 91 -7.17 10.79 0.52
N VAL A 92 -5.90 10.43 0.64
CA VAL A 92 -4.98 10.32 -0.48
C VAL A 92 -4.17 9.03 -0.39
N ASN A 93 -3.70 8.56 -1.54
CA ASN A 93 -2.58 7.63 -1.61
C ASN A 93 -1.29 8.43 -1.55
N TRP A 94 -0.39 8.10 -0.63
CA TRP A 94 0.95 8.69 -0.56
C TRP A 94 1.96 7.71 -1.14
N SER A 95 2.47 8.01 -2.33
CA SER A 95 3.30 7.10 -3.11
C SER A 95 4.76 7.40 -2.85
N SER A 96 5.49 6.39 -2.36
CA SER A 96 6.95 6.36 -2.31
C SER A 96 7.53 5.04 -1.83
N PHE A 97 6.95 4.47 -0.76
CA PHE A 97 7.50 3.32 -0.06
C PHE A 97 7.55 2.06 -0.92
N GLU A 98 6.70 1.96 -1.93
CA GLU A 98 6.61 0.86 -2.86
C GLU A 98 7.77 0.82 -3.87
N TYR A 99 8.40 1.96 -4.17
CA TYR A 99 9.45 2.05 -5.20
C TYR A 99 10.81 2.56 -4.71
N ALA A 100 10.85 3.49 -3.77
CA ALA A 100 12.09 4.17 -3.38
C ALA A 100 13.19 3.22 -2.96
N CYS A 101 12.84 2.34 -2.02
CA CYS A 101 13.71 1.33 -1.44
C CYS A 101 14.15 0.29 -2.47
N ALA A 102 13.29 -0.07 -3.43
CA ALA A 102 13.59 -1.06 -4.45
C ALA A 102 14.48 -0.49 -5.57
N GLN A 103 14.35 0.81 -5.85
CA GLN A 103 15.15 1.55 -6.83
C GLN A 103 16.47 2.08 -6.27
N GLY A 104 16.58 2.18 -4.94
CA GLY A 104 17.83 2.49 -4.24
C GLY A 104 18.18 3.97 -4.13
N TRP A 105 17.22 4.87 -4.29
CA TRP A 105 17.45 6.31 -4.09
C TRP A 105 17.06 6.82 -2.69
N GLY A 106 16.40 5.98 -1.89
CA GLY A 106 15.92 6.30 -0.54
C GLY A 106 15.12 5.14 0.04
N TYR A 107 14.73 5.22 1.31
CA TYR A 107 13.62 4.42 1.82
C TYR A 107 12.27 4.99 1.34
N SER A 108 12.20 6.32 1.20
CA SER A 108 11.06 7.04 0.67
C SER A 108 11.43 8.46 0.20
N ALA A 109 10.47 9.20 -0.34
CA ALA A 109 10.58 10.60 -0.74
C ALA A 109 10.78 11.55 0.46
N LEU A 110 10.62 11.05 1.70
CA LEU A 110 10.94 11.81 2.91
C LEU A 110 12.47 11.98 3.09
N ASP A 111 13.29 11.07 2.56
CA ASP A 111 14.77 11.17 2.63
C ASP A 111 15.31 12.42 1.93
N SER A 112 14.60 12.93 0.94
CA SER A 112 15.00 14.13 0.20
C SER A 112 14.50 15.44 0.82
N LEU A 113 13.71 15.36 1.90
CA LEU A 113 13.13 16.50 2.58
C LEU A 113 14.02 17.00 3.72
N GLY A 114 13.69 18.20 4.21
CA GLY A 114 14.44 18.88 5.26
C GLY A 114 14.24 18.27 6.65
N THR A 115 14.34 19.11 7.69
CA THR A 115 14.11 18.67 9.07
C THR A 115 12.68 18.20 9.28
N ASP A 116 12.53 17.06 9.96
CA ASP A 116 11.25 16.45 10.34
C ASP A 116 10.29 16.24 9.14
N PRO A 117 10.71 15.45 8.15
CA PRO A 117 10.01 15.32 6.87
C PRO A 117 8.67 14.60 7.03
N ALA A 118 8.57 13.61 7.93
CA ALA A 118 7.35 12.90 8.24
C ALA A 118 6.27 13.84 8.80
N ALA A 119 6.61 14.61 9.84
CA ALA A 119 5.69 15.59 10.44
C ALA A 119 5.26 16.66 9.43
N THR A 120 6.22 17.21 8.68
CA THR A 120 5.94 18.27 7.70
C THR A 120 5.01 17.79 6.59
N THR A 121 5.23 16.57 6.09
CA THR A 121 4.37 15.97 5.06
C THR A 121 2.97 15.66 5.61
N ALA A 122 2.90 15.12 6.83
CA ALA A 122 1.63 14.86 7.50
C ALA A 122 0.84 16.17 7.77
N ASP A 123 1.51 17.26 8.15
CA ASP A 123 0.90 18.59 8.31
C ASP A 123 0.32 19.12 6.99
N ALA A 124 1.03 18.90 5.87
CA ALA A 124 0.55 19.31 4.57
C ALA A 124 -0.71 18.53 4.16
N ILE A 125 -0.73 17.21 4.36
CA ILE A 125 -1.88 16.34 4.06
C ILE A 125 -3.07 16.69 4.97
N ALA A 126 -2.86 16.80 6.28
CA ALA A 126 -3.89 17.22 7.24
C ALA A 126 -4.44 18.61 6.90
N GLY A 127 -3.57 19.53 6.47
CA GLY A 127 -3.95 20.87 6.02
C GLY A 127 -4.86 20.87 4.78
N TRP A 128 -4.91 19.78 4.01
CA TRP A 128 -5.88 19.60 2.92
C TRP A 128 -7.24 19.07 3.38
N GLY A 129 -7.37 18.66 4.65
CA GLY A 129 -8.59 18.09 5.21
C GLY A 129 -8.69 16.57 5.05
N ALA A 130 -7.63 15.89 4.62
CA ALA A 130 -7.62 14.43 4.57
C ALA A 130 -7.66 13.84 5.98
N ASP A 131 -8.49 12.83 6.18
CA ASP A 131 -8.60 12.04 7.42
C ASP A 131 -7.99 10.64 7.28
N THR A 132 -7.60 10.25 6.06
CA THR A 132 -7.06 8.94 5.74
C THR A 132 -5.90 9.04 4.76
N VAL A 133 -4.85 8.25 4.96
CA VAL A 133 -3.75 8.09 4.01
C VAL A 133 -3.49 6.60 3.78
N ARG A 134 -3.50 6.18 2.51
CA ARG A 134 -3.03 4.85 2.11
C ARG A 134 -1.54 4.91 1.76
N LEU A 135 -0.77 3.99 2.32
CA LEU A 135 0.67 3.85 2.15
C LEU A 135 0.97 2.55 1.39
N PRO A 136 1.21 2.64 0.07
CA PRO A 136 1.74 1.55 -0.74
C PRO A 136 3.10 1.06 -0.24
N LEU A 137 3.22 -0.19 0.19
CA LEU A 137 4.47 -0.77 0.69
C LEU A 137 5.09 -1.79 -0.28
N ASN A 138 6.38 -2.05 -0.12
CA ASN A 138 7.11 -3.08 -0.85
C ASN A 138 7.47 -4.25 0.07
N GLN A 139 6.99 -5.46 -0.23
CA GLN A 139 7.22 -6.64 0.63
C GLN A 139 8.70 -7.00 0.77
N ASP A 140 9.49 -6.81 -0.28
CA ASP A 140 10.91 -7.18 -0.27
C ASP A 140 11.72 -6.19 0.57
N CYS A 141 11.36 -4.91 0.53
CA CYS A 141 11.99 -3.89 1.39
C CYS A 141 11.64 -4.09 2.85
N TRP A 142 10.39 -4.47 3.14
CA TRP A 142 9.96 -4.80 4.49
C TRP A 142 10.67 -6.04 5.03
N SER A 143 10.81 -7.09 4.21
CA SER A 143 11.27 -8.42 4.65
C SER A 143 12.77 -8.64 4.50
N GLY A 144 13.46 -7.84 3.69
CA GLY A 144 14.89 -8.03 3.42
C GLY A 144 15.20 -9.09 2.37
N THR A 145 14.30 -9.27 1.42
CA THR A 145 14.42 -10.27 0.36
C THR A 145 14.80 -9.64 -0.98
N ARG A 146 15.29 -10.45 -1.92
CA ARG A 146 15.64 -10.01 -3.30
C ARG A 146 16.61 -8.82 -3.37
N GLY A 147 17.45 -8.66 -2.35
CA GLY A 147 18.40 -7.56 -2.24
C GLY A 147 17.76 -6.19 -2.08
N ALA A 148 16.54 -6.13 -1.51
CA ALA A 148 15.90 -4.90 -1.07
C ALA A 148 15.94 -4.80 0.48
N PRO A 149 15.94 -3.59 1.05
CA PRO A 149 16.15 -2.29 0.39
C PRO A 149 17.50 -2.20 -0.32
N VAL A 150 17.56 -1.45 -1.42
CA VAL A 150 18.79 -1.28 -2.20
C VAL A 150 19.63 -0.16 -1.58
N SER A 151 20.81 -0.53 -1.07
CA SER A 151 21.83 0.42 -0.62
C SER A 151 22.47 1.13 -1.81
N ASP A 152 22.96 2.35 -1.58
CA ASP A 152 23.82 3.06 -2.52
C ASP A 152 25.24 3.22 -1.96
N GLN A 153 26.13 3.88 -2.71
CA GLN A 153 27.54 4.06 -2.32
C GLN A 153 27.75 5.00 -1.12
N TYR A 154 26.70 5.69 -0.67
CA TYR A 154 26.73 6.67 0.42
C TYR A 154 25.96 6.21 1.65
N ALA A 155 24.88 5.45 1.47
CA ALA A 155 23.99 5.02 2.53
C ALA A 155 23.69 3.52 2.45
N GLU A 156 23.96 2.82 3.56
CA GLU A 156 23.45 1.48 3.79
C GLU A 156 21.96 1.56 4.13
N ARG A 157 21.14 0.73 3.46
CA ARG A 157 19.71 0.61 3.73
C ARG A 157 19.39 -0.79 4.19
N THR A 158 18.62 -0.90 5.26
CA THR A 158 18.25 -2.17 5.89
C THR A 158 16.73 -2.30 6.00
N PRO A 159 16.20 -3.54 6.09
CA PRO A 159 14.78 -3.75 6.36
C PRO A 159 14.31 -3.08 7.65
N GLU A 160 15.16 -3.04 8.68
CA GLU A 160 14.88 -2.33 9.93
C GLU A 160 14.66 -0.84 9.68
N GLY A 161 15.54 -0.17 8.92
CA GLY A 161 15.40 1.25 8.64
C GLY A 161 14.17 1.56 7.77
N TYR A 162 13.81 0.67 6.84
CA TYR A 162 12.55 0.81 6.09
C TYR A 162 11.33 0.74 7.04
N ARG A 163 11.31 -0.22 7.96
CA ARG A 163 10.22 -0.35 8.95
C ARG A 163 10.17 0.84 9.91
N GLU A 164 11.32 1.37 10.32
CA GLU A 164 11.42 2.57 11.16
C GLU A 164 10.86 3.81 10.45
N GLU A 165 11.18 4.02 9.16
CA GLU A 165 10.65 5.16 8.41
C GLU A 165 9.13 5.05 8.18
N VAL A 166 8.63 3.85 7.83
CA VAL A 166 7.18 3.59 7.73
C VAL A 166 6.51 3.88 9.08
N GLY A 167 7.06 3.37 10.19
CA GLY A 167 6.53 3.62 11.53
C GLY A 167 6.50 5.10 11.90
N SER A 168 7.59 5.83 11.63
CA SER A 168 7.67 7.26 11.88
C SER A 168 6.64 8.07 11.09
N PHE A 169 6.36 7.68 9.84
CA PHE A 169 5.34 8.36 9.05
C PHE A 169 3.92 8.01 9.51
N VAL A 170 3.67 6.75 9.90
CA VAL A 170 2.41 6.34 10.53
C VAL A 170 2.15 7.14 11.81
N ASP A 171 3.16 7.25 12.68
CA ASP A 171 3.08 8.07 13.90
C ASP A 171 2.73 9.53 13.59
N ALA A 172 3.43 10.12 12.61
CA ALA A 172 3.22 11.51 12.22
C ALA A 172 1.80 11.76 11.71
N LEU A 173 1.24 10.84 10.91
CA LEU A 173 -0.11 10.89 10.37
C LEU A 173 -1.16 10.69 11.49
N ASN A 174 -1.02 9.65 12.30
CA ASN A 174 -1.92 9.38 13.43
C ASN A 174 -1.95 10.56 14.42
N ALA A 175 -0.80 11.19 14.70
CA ALA A 175 -0.73 12.38 15.57
C ALA A 175 -1.52 13.58 15.04
N ARG A 176 -1.86 13.60 13.75
CA ARG A 176 -2.64 14.66 13.06
C ARG A 176 -4.08 14.27 12.76
N GLY A 177 -4.55 13.18 13.35
CA GLY A 177 -5.93 12.74 13.19
C GLY A 177 -6.17 11.89 11.95
N ILE A 178 -5.10 11.44 11.29
CA ILE A 178 -5.19 10.69 10.04
C ILE A 178 -5.08 9.19 10.31
N VAL A 179 -6.08 8.43 9.86
CA VAL A 179 -6.05 6.97 9.78
C VAL A 179 -5.09 6.53 8.69
N VAL A 180 -4.30 5.49 8.93
CA VAL A 180 -3.37 4.95 7.93
C VAL A 180 -3.85 3.62 7.40
N VAL A 181 -3.85 3.45 6.07
CA VAL A 181 -4.06 2.15 5.41
C VAL A 181 -2.72 1.64 4.93
N LEU A 182 -2.21 0.56 5.52
CA LEU A 182 -0.96 -0.09 5.09
C LEU A 182 -1.28 -1.11 3.99
N ASP A 183 -0.70 -0.92 2.81
CA ASP A 183 -1.04 -1.68 1.61
C ASP A 183 0.13 -2.57 1.16
N LEU A 184 -0.13 -3.86 0.98
CA LEU A 184 0.80 -4.74 0.25
C LEU A 184 0.72 -4.41 -1.25
N HIS A 185 1.56 -3.44 -1.64
CA HIS A 185 1.45 -2.86 -2.98
C HIS A 185 2.24 -3.60 -4.03
N SER A 186 3.51 -3.88 -3.72
CA SER A 186 4.44 -4.38 -4.71
C SER A 186 5.58 -5.19 -4.11
N ARG A 187 6.43 -5.69 -5.00
CA ARG A 187 7.67 -6.40 -4.69
C ARG A 187 8.79 -5.97 -5.63
N LYS A 188 10.03 -6.16 -5.22
CA LYS A 188 11.21 -5.93 -6.06
C LYS A 188 11.36 -7.07 -7.08
N ARG A 189 11.74 -6.73 -8.32
CA ARG A 189 12.15 -7.74 -9.31
C ARG A 189 13.53 -8.28 -8.93
N ALA A 190 13.69 -9.60 -8.96
CA ALA A 190 14.92 -10.27 -8.51
C ALA A 190 16.19 -9.75 -9.21
N ASP A 191 16.09 -9.43 -10.50
CA ASP A 191 17.24 -9.08 -11.36
C ASP A 191 17.20 -7.64 -11.90
N ALA A 192 16.35 -6.77 -11.35
CA ALA A 192 16.26 -5.37 -11.77
C ALA A 192 16.03 -4.44 -10.57
N ALA A 193 16.34 -3.15 -10.76
CA ALA A 193 15.93 -2.09 -9.84
C ALA A 193 14.43 -1.76 -9.95
N GLU A 194 13.75 -2.43 -10.88
CA GLU A 194 12.32 -2.30 -11.10
C GLU A 194 11.52 -3.11 -10.08
N PHE A 195 10.26 -2.71 -9.91
CA PHE A 195 9.27 -3.38 -9.07
C PHE A 195 8.08 -3.78 -9.95
N GLY A 196 7.17 -4.56 -9.38
CA GLY A 196 5.94 -4.93 -10.06
C GLY A 196 5.07 -5.80 -9.18
N ASN A 197 3.87 -6.09 -9.66
CA ASN A 197 2.85 -6.76 -8.86
C ASN A 197 2.66 -8.17 -9.40
N LEU A 198 2.57 -9.17 -8.52
CA LEU A 198 2.14 -10.52 -8.92
C LEU A 198 0.62 -10.55 -9.08
N ALA A 199 0.10 -11.59 -9.75
CA ALA A 199 -1.35 -11.74 -9.98
C ALA A 199 -2.16 -11.88 -8.67
N LEU A 200 -1.54 -12.47 -7.65
CA LEU A 200 -2.04 -12.77 -6.31
C LEU A 200 -0.87 -12.82 -5.31
N PRO A 201 -1.13 -12.77 -3.98
CA PRO A 201 -0.13 -13.02 -2.95
C PRO A 201 0.62 -14.36 -3.14
N ASP A 202 1.85 -14.44 -2.62
CA ASP A 202 2.63 -15.68 -2.52
C ASP A 202 3.01 -15.98 -1.06
N ALA A 203 3.85 -17.00 -0.83
CA ALA A 203 4.28 -17.36 0.52
C ALA A 203 5.07 -16.23 1.22
N ASP A 204 5.87 -15.47 0.47
CA ASP A 204 6.60 -14.31 1.01
C ASP A 204 5.61 -13.21 1.45
N SER A 205 4.47 -13.08 0.77
CA SER A 205 3.41 -12.16 1.21
C SER A 205 2.83 -12.53 2.59
N LEU A 206 2.77 -13.82 2.94
CA LEU A 206 2.35 -14.24 4.29
C LEU A 206 3.40 -13.88 5.35
N GLU A 207 4.69 -14.02 5.04
CA GLU A 207 5.77 -13.59 5.95
C GLU A 207 5.73 -12.06 6.18
N PHE A 208 5.51 -11.30 5.11
CA PHE A 208 5.27 -9.86 5.18
C PHE A 208 4.11 -9.53 6.12
N TRP A 209 2.94 -10.15 5.90
CA TRP A 209 1.74 -9.87 6.71
C TRP A 209 1.90 -10.31 8.16
N ALA A 210 2.54 -11.44 8.44
CA ALA A 210 2.81 -11.87 9.81
C ALA A 210 3.67 -10.84 10.56
N SER A 211 4.70 -10.31 9.90
CA SER A 211 5.60 -9.30 10.48
C SER A 211 4.92 -7.94 10.65
N LEU A 212 4.26 -7.44 9.61
CA LEU A 212 3.62 -6.14 9.61
C LEU A 212 2.43 -6.10 10.58
N ALA A 213 1.53 -7.08 10.52
CA ALA A 213 0.37 -7.11 11.42
C ALA A 213 0.79 -7.21 12.89
N ALA A 214 1.86 -7.95 13.21
CA ALA A 214 2.40 -7.99 14.57
C ALA A 214 2.96 -6.63 15.02
N ALA A 215 3.65 -5.90 14.14
CA ALA A 215 4.21 -4.59 14.45
C ALA A 215 3.13 -3.52 14.68
N TYR A 216 1.95 -3.67 14.08
CA TYR A 216 0.83 -2.72 14.15
C TYR A 216 -0.38 -3.24 14.95
N ALA A 217 -0.30 -4.39 15.62
CA ALA A 217 -1.44 -5.00 16.30
C ALA A 217 -2.07 -4.07 17.37
N ASP A 218 -1.22 -3.31 18.08
CA ASP A 218 -1.63 -2.37 19.13
C ASP A 218 -1.88 -0.94 18.58
N ARG A 219 -2.02 -0.78 17.25
CA ARG A 219 -2.19 0.53 16.58
C ARG A 219 -3.58 0.62 15.95
N PRO A 220 -4.61 1.01 16.72
CA PRO A 220 -6.01 0.90 16.30
C PRO A 220 -6.41 1.89 15.20
N SER A 221 -5.63 2.95 14.96
CA SER A 221 -5.81 3.92 13.85
C SER A 221 -5.14 3.48 12.54
N VAL A 222 -4.78 2.19 12.43
CA VAL A 222 -4.25 1.57 11.21
C VAL A 222 -5.25 0.56 10.66
N MET A 223 -5.42 0.52 9.34
CA MET A 223 -6.12 -0.54 8.60
C MET A 223 -5.14 -1.25 7.66
N PHE A 224 -5.48 -2.44 7.20
CA PHE A 224 -4.61 -3.26 6.34
C PHE A 224 -5.26 -3.49 4.98
N ASP A 225 -4.63 -3.09 3.88
CA ASP A 225 -5.04 -3.45 2.52
C ASP A 225 -4.25 -4.67 2.05
N ALA A 226 -4.92 -5.83 2.07
CA ALA A 226 -4.31 -7.16 2.02
C ALA A 226 -3.45 -7.38 0.78
N PHE A 227 -3.85 -6.79 -0.35
CA PHE A 227 -3.14 -6.88 -1.61
C PHE A 227 -3.72 -5.84 -2.57
N ASN A 228 -2.86 -5.00 -3.14
CA ASN A 228 -3.27 -3.87 -3.97
C ASN A 228 -4.23 -4.23 -5.11
N GLU A 229 -3.84 -5.15 -6.00
CA GLU A 229 -4.61 -5.40 -7.21
C GLU A 229 -4.49 -6.87 -7.65
N PRO A 230 -5.47 -7.74 -7.33
CA PRO A 230 -5.55 -9.09 -7.92
C PRO A 230 -5.98 -9.05 -9.39
N TYR A 231 -5.33 -9.82 -10.27
CA TYR A 231 -5.62 -9.78 -11.71
C TYR A 231 -5.32 -11.09 -12.48
N SER A 232 -6.08 -11.28 -13.57
CA SER A 232 -5.80 -12.30 -14.59
C SER A 232 -4.60 -11.91 -15.46
N ARG A 233 -3.86 -12.89 -16.00
CA ARG A 233 -2.69 -12.64 -16.86
C ARG A 233 -2.98 -12.88 -18.31
N TYR A 234 -2.41 -12.00 -19.14
CA TYR A 234 -2.45 -12.06 -20.60
C TYR A 234 -1.03 -12.06 -21.16
N ASP A 235 -0.84 -12.68 -22.33
CA ASP A 235 0.41 -12.60 -23.07
C ASP A 235 0.50 -11.32 -23.92
N ALA A 236 1.63 -11.12 -24.61
CA ALA A 236 1.84 -9.93 -25.45
C ALA A 236 0.90 -9.83 -26.66
N ALA A 237 0.18 -10.90 -26.98
CA ALA A 237 -0.82 -10.96 -28.04
C ALA A 237 -2.26 -10.90 -27.49
N ASP A 238 -2.42 -10.54 -26.21
CA ASP A 238 -3.69 -10.38 -25.49
C ASP A 238 -4.47 -11.69 -25.33
N ASN A 239 -3.79 -12.84 -25.38
CA ASN A 239 -4.41 -14.12 -25.03
C ASN A 239 -4.36 -14.33 -23.52
N LEU A 240 -5.48 -14.76 -22.94
CA LEU A 240 -5.57 -15.14 -21.54
C LEU A 240 -4.65 -16.35 -21.26
N VAL A 241 -3.65 -16.16 -20.39
CA VAL A 241 -2.71 -17.22 -19.97
C VAL A 241 -2.94 -17.69 -18.54
N PHE A 242 -3.60 -16.87 -17.73
CA PHE A 242 -4.07 -17.25 -16.41
C PHE A 242 -5.37 -16.51 -16.11
N ASP A 243 -6.43 -17.27 -15.87
CA ASP A 243 -7.72 -16.74 -15.45
C ASP A 243 -7.81 -16.77 -13.93
N LEU A 244 -7.80 -15.59 -13.31
CA LEU A 244 -8.04 -15.47 -11.88
C LEU A 244 -9.53 -15.66 -11.61
N THR A 245 -9.90 -16.79 -11.02
CA THR A 245 -11.27 -17.06 -10.58
C THR A 245 -11.49 -16.60 -9.15
N TRP A 246 -12.74 -16.36 -8.76
CA TRP A 246 -13.08 -16.01 -7.38
C TRP A 246 -12.75 -17.11 -6.37
N ASP A 247 -12.80 -18.39 -6.77
CA ASP A 247 -12.35 -19.49 -5.92
C ASP A 247 -10.83 -19.43 -5.70
N CYS A 248 -10.01 -19.17 -6.73
CA CYS A 248 -8.57 -18.99 -6.49
C CYS A 248 -8.29 -17.70 -5.70
N TRP A 249 -9.02 -16.61 -5.95
CA TRP A 249 -8.86 -15.39 -5.14
C TRP A 249 -9.09 -15.65 -3.64
N ARG A 250 -10.09 -16.47 -3.29
CA ARG A 250 -10.39 -16.83 -1.90
C ARG A 250 -9.36 -17.81 -1.33
N ASP A 251 -9.10 -18.91 -2.04
CA ASP A 251 -8.43 -20.10 -1.51
C ASP A 251 -6.96 -20.23 -1.91
N GLY A 252 -6.50 -19.46 -2.90
CA GLY A 252 -5.19 -19.65 -3.52
C GLY A 252 -5.09 -21.00 -4.22
N GLY A 253 -3.90 -21.59 -4.21
CA GLY A 253 -3.63 -22.91 -4.77
C GLY A 253 -3.64 -22.98 -6.29
N CYS A 254 -3.82 -21.85 -6.99
CA CYS A 254 -3.63 -21.77 -8.42
C CYS A 254 -2.19 -21.37 -8.78
N ALA A 255 -1.84 -21.53 -10.06
CA ALA A 255 -0.49 -21.38 -10.57
C ALA A 255 -0.38 -20.24 -11.61
N PRO A 256 -0.53 -18.97 -11.21
CA PRO A 256 -0.27 -17.82 -12.08
C PRO A 256 1.20 -17.74 -12.52
N PRO A 257 1.49 -17.06 -13.64
CA PRO A 257 2.85 -16.74 -14.05
C PRO A 257 3.69 -16.08 -12.95
N ALA A 258 4.92 -16.55 -12.73
CA ALA A 258 5.87 -16.07 -11.72
C ALA A 258 6.62 -14.81 -12.14
N VAL A 259 5.96 -13.92 -12.85
CA VAL A 259 6.51 -12.63 -13.28
C VAL A 259 5.48 -11.54 -13.02
N ASP A 260 5.93 -10.30 -12.87
CA ASP A 260 5.03 -9.16 -12.65
C ASP A 260 4.21 -8.77 -13.88
N ASP A 261 3.28 -7.84 -13.67
CA ASP A 261 2.34 -7.25 -14.64
C ASP A 261 2.99 -6.54 -15.85
N ARG A 262 4.28 -6.21 -15.79
CA ARG A 262 5.01 -5.56 -16.91
C ARG A 262 5.92 -6.50 -17.68
N THR A 263 6.02 -7.74 -17.24
CA THR A 263 6.87 -8.76 -17.85
C THR A 263 6.00 -9.74 -18.64
N THR A 264 6.41 -10.02 -19.88
CA THR A 264 5.71 -11.02 -20.72
C THR A 264 5.75 -12.39 -20.02
N PRO A 265 4.60 -13.03 -19.76
CA PRO A 265 4.55 -14.32 -19.09
C PRO A 265 5.34 -15.40 -19.84
N GLY A 266 6.23 -16.08 -19.10
CA GLY A 266 6.84 -17.33 -19.51
C GLY A 266 5.98 -18.54 -19.11
N ARG A 267 6.63 -19.71 -19.01
CA ARG A 267 5.98 -20.95 -18.52
C ARG A 267 6.13 -21.18 -17.02
N THR A 268 6.95 -20.38 -16.35
CA THR A 268 7.19 -20.50 -14.91
C THR A 268 6.01 -19.92 -14.16
N THR A 269 5.50 -20.69 -13.20
CA THR A 269 4.40 -20.30 -12.32
C THR A 269 4.87 -20.30 -10.87
N TYR A 270 4.11 -19.65 -9.99
CA TYR A 270 4.28 -19.74 -8.54
C TYR A 270 2.99 -20.23 -7.90
N ASP A 271 3.09 -20.76 -6.68
CA ASP A 271 1.91 -21.16 -5.90
C ASP A 271 1.29 -19.92 -5.28
N ALA A 272 0.12 -19.51 -5.78
CA ALA A 272 -0.58 -18.35 -5.26
C ALA A 272 -1.26 -18.66 -3.93
N VAL A 273 -1.26 -17.68 -3.04
CA VAL A 273 -1.95 -17.70 -1.75
C VAL A 273 -3.21 -16.86 -1.85
N GLY A 274 -4.32 -17.36 -1.29
CA GLY A 274 -5.62 -16.70 -1.34
C GLY A 274 -5.80 -15.66 -0.24
N MET A 275 -6.81 -14.80 -0.39
CA MET A 275 -7.14 -13.78 0.61
C MET A 275 -7.53 -14.38 1.96
N SER A 276 -8.06 -15.60 2.01
CA SER A 276 -8.39 -16.27 3.27
C SER A 276 -7.16 -16.51 4.14
N ASP A 277 -6.06 -16.95 3.52
CA ASP A 277 -4.80 -17.19 4.24
C ASP A 277 -4.18 -15.87 4.68
N VAL A 278 -4.23 -14.83 3.84
CA VAL A 278 -3.74 -13.49 4.20
C VAL A 278 -4.48 -12.93 5.42
N VAL A 279 -5.82 -12.98 5.43
CA VAL A 279 -6.63 -12.52 6.59
C VAL A 279 -6.30 -13.36 7.82
N ALA A 280 -6.24 -14.70 7.68
CA ALA A 280 -5.90 -15.58 8.78
C ALA A 280 -4.52 -15.28 9.37
N THR A 281 -3.53 -14.96 8.54
CA THR A 281 -2.19 -14.54 8.96
C THR A 281 -2.21 -13.22 9.72
N ILE A 282 -2.93 -12.21 9.23
CA ILE A 282 -3.11 -10.93 9.92
C ILE A 282 -3.72 -11.15 11.32
N ARG A 283 -4.78 -11.97 11.41
CA ARG A 283 -5.41 -12.30 12.70
C ARG A 283 -4.52 -13.11 13.62
N ALA A 284 -3.76 -14.07 13.09
CA ALA A 284 -2.81 -14.87 13.87
C ALA A 284 -1.68 -14.03 14.49
N ALA A 285 -1.36 -12.88 13.88
CA ALA A 285 -0.41 -11.90 14.42
C ALA A 285 -0.99 -11.02 15.54
N GLY A 286 -2.29 -11.14 15.85
CA GLY A 286 -2.97 -10.42 16.94
C GLY A 286 -3.69 -9.14 16.49
N ALA A 287 -3.66 -8.80 15.20
CA ALA A 287 -4.29 -7.60 14.69
C ALA A 287 -5.82 -7.72 14.62
N THR A 288 -6.52 -6.73 15.15
CA THR A 288 -8.01 -6.69 15.20
C THR A 288 -8.60 -5.61 14.31
N GLN A 289 -7.76 -4.82 13.65
CA GLN A 289 -8.19 -3.70 12.83
C GLN A 289 -8.84 -4.16 11.51
N PRO A 290 -9.58 -3.27 10.83
CA PRO A 290 -10.18 -3.58 9.54
C PRO A 290 -9.17 -4.03 8.48
N VAL A 291 -9.58 -5.02 7.69
CA VAL A 291 -8.81 -5.55 6.55
C VAL A 291 -9.58 -5.29 5.26
N LEU A 292 -8.97 -4.50 4.39
CA LEU A 292 -9.42 -4.20 3.05
C LEU A 292 -9.04 -5.35 2.11
N LEU A 293 -10.02 -5.82 1.33
CA LEU A 293 -9.84 -6.85 0.32
C LEU A 293 -10.32 -6.33 -1.04
N GLY A 294 -9.39 -6.13 -1.96
CA GLY A 294 -9.68 -5.88 -3.38
C GLY A 294 -10.19 -7.15 -4.07
N GLY A 295 -11.11 -6.99 -5.03
CA GLY A 295 -11.61 -8.08 -5.86
C GLY A 295 -10.74 -8.36 -7.09
N LEU A 296 -11.38 -8.86 -8.14
CA LEU A 296 -10.69 -9.18 -9.41
C LEU A 296 -10.52 -7.93 -10.28
N ASP A 297 -9.90 -8.13 -11.45
CA ASP A 297 -9.67 -7.07 -12.45
C ASP A 297 -9.03 -5.82 -11.84
N TYR A 298 -7.96 -6.03 -11.07
CA TYR A 298 -7.24 -4.97 -10.37
C TYR A 298 -8.13 -4.23 -9.36
N ALA A 299 -8.74 -4.99 -8.45
CA ALA A 299 -9.69 -4.49 -7.45
C ALA A 299 -10.91 -3.71 -8.01
N ASN A 300 -11.23 -3.86 -9.30
CA ASN A 300 -12.36 -3.20 -9.93
C ASN A 300 -13.62 -4.07 -10.00
N ASP A 301 -13.46 -5.40 -10.06
CA ASP A 301 -14.60 -6.33 -10.02
C ASP A 301 -14.86 -6.82 -8.59
N LEU A 302 -15.94 -6.30 -8.00
CA LEU A 302 -16.46 -6.72 -6.69
C LEU A 302 -17.74 -7.56 -6.79
N SER A 303 -18.11 -8.02 -7.98
CA SER A 303 -19.42 -8.64 -8.26
C SER A 303 -19.71 -9.92 -7.47
N GLN A 304 -18.68 -10.67 -7.05
CA GLN A 304 -18.85 -11.86 -6.21
C GLN A 304 -18.12 -11.79 -4.88
N TRP A 305 -17.72 -10.58 -4.47
CA TRP A 305 -16.97 -10.36 -3.24
C TRP A 305 -17.70 -10.90 -2.02
N LEU A 306 -19.00 -10.61 -1.87
CA LEU A 306 -19.80 -11.10 -0.73
C LEU A 306 -19.85 -12.63 -0.64
N THR A 307 -19.88 -13.32 -1.79
CA THR A 307 -19.99 -14.78 -1.84
C THR A 307 -18.66 -15.47 -1.55
N HIS A 308 -17.53 -14.81 -1.80
CA HIS A 308 -16.20 -15.42 -1.70
C HIS A 308 -15.34 -14.86 -0.57
N ARG A 309 -15.75 -13.76 0.08
CA ARG A 309 -14.96 -13.18 1.18
C ARG A 309 -14.67 -14.22 2.27
N PRO A 310 -13.49 -14.14 2.92
CA PRO A 310 -13.20 -14.93 4.12
C PRO A 310 -14.21 -14.66 5.25
N ASP A 311 -14.30 -15.58 6.20
CA ASP A 311 -15.11 -15.40 7.42
C ASP A 311 -14.35 -14.52 8.42
N ASP A 312 -14.60 -13.21 8.36
CA ASP A 312 -14.06 -12.20 9.25
C ASP A 312 -15.05 -11.02 9.34
N ASP A 313 -15.25 -10.51 10.55
CA ASP A 313 -16.25 -9.47 10.84
C ASP A 313 -15.70 -8.05 10.71
N GLN A 314 -14.41 -7.90 10.38
CA GLN A 314 -13.72 -6.62 10.20
C GLN A 314 -13.24 -6.44 8.74
N LEU A 315 -13.94 -7.04 7.77
CA LEU A 315 -13.63 -6.87 6.35
C LEU A 315 -14.24 -5.60 5.74
N VAL A 316 -13.47 -4.96 4.88
CA VAL A 316 -13.87 -3.83 4.02
C VAL A 316 -13.63 -4.23 2.57
N ALA A 317 -14.59 -3.99 1.67
CA ALA A 317 -14.37 -4.20 0.25
C ALA A 317 -13.56 -3.02 -0.32
N SER A 318 -12.39 -3.29 -0.89
CA SER A 318 -11.54 -2.27 -1.54
C SER A 318 -11.89 -2.17 -3.02
N PHE A 319 -12.17 -0.96 -3.51
CA PHE A 319 -12.51 -0.69 -4.90
C PHE A 319 -11.52 0.29 -5.53
N HIS A 320 -10.99 -0.05 -6.71
CA HIS A 320 -10.15 0.87 -7.50
C HIS A 320 -10.97 1.46 -8.66
N SER A 321 -11.23 2.77 -8.57
CA SER A 321 -12.10 3.50 -9.48
C SER A 321 -11.28 4.27 -10.52
N TYR A 322 -11.36 3.82 -11.77
CA TYR A 322 -10.74 4.45 -12.92
C TYR A 322 -11.65 4.39 -14.15
N ASP A 323 -11.71 5.49 -14.92
CA ASP A 323 -12.54 5.66 -16.12
C ASP A 323 -12.23 4.65 -17.24
N PHE A 324 -11.03 4.08 -17.23
CA PHE A 324 -10.58 3.09 -18.20
C PHE A 324 -10.84 1.64 -17.77
N LYS A 325 -11.50 1.37 -16.63
CA LYS A 325 -11.82 0.02 -16.14
C LYS A 325 -13.26 -0.39 -16.46
N ALA A 326 -13.56 -1.69 -16.33
CA ALA A 326 -14.86 -2.25 -16.70
C ALA A 326 -16.01 -1.69 -15.83
N CYS A 327 -15.78 -1.53 -14.53
CA CYS A 327 -16.67 -0.86 -13.59
C CYS A 327 -16.38 0.64 -13.48
N GLY A 328 -16.29 1.32 -14.62
CA GLY A 328 -16.02 2.76 -14.73
C GLY A 328 -17.25 3.59 -15.06
N ASP A 329 -18.46 3.13 -14.74
CA ASP A 329 -19.68 3.91 -15.00
C ASP A 329 -20.76 3.74 -13.93
N ARG A 330 -21.70 4.70 -13.92
CA ARG A 330 -22.85 4.72 -13.00
C ARG A 330 -23.66 3.44 -13.01
N ARG A 331 -23.78 2.78 -14.17
CA ARG A 331 -24.55 1.54 -14.32
C ARG A 331 -23.87 0.39 -13.59
N CYS A 332 -22.54 0.30 -13.63
CA CYS A 332 -21.81 -0.67 -12.85
C CYS A 332 -21.90 -0.35 -11.36
N TRP A 333 -21.67 0.91 -10.97
CA TRP A 333 -21.73 1.32 -9.57
C TRP A 333 -23.09 1.00 -8.93
N ASP A 334 -24.21 1.31 -9.61
CA ASP A 334 -25.56 0.96 -9.14
C ASP A 334 -25.81 -0.56 -9.04
N ARG A 335 -25.21 -1.33 -9.95
CA ARG A 335 -25.47 -2.77 -10.06
C ARG A 335 -24.63 -3.59 -9.08
N VAL A 336 -23.41 -3.16 -8.82
CA VAL A 336 -22.40 -3.91 -8.09
C VAL A 336 -22.12 -3.26 -6.75
N LEU A 337 -21.71 -2.00 -6.75
CA LEU A 337 -21.20 -1.33 -5.55
C LEU A 337 -22.32 -0.90 -4.60
N ALA A 338 -23.42 -0.32 -5.09
CA ALA A 338 -24.55 0.06 -4.25
C ALA A 338 -25.12 -1.10 -3.41
N PRO A 339 -25.50 -2.27 -3.99
CA PRO A 339 -26.01 -3.39 -3.20
C PRO A 339 -24.93 -4.06 -2.32
N LEU A 340 -23.64 -3.90 -2.65
CA LEU A 340 -22.53 -4.35 -1.81
C LEU A 340 -22.41 -3.45 -0.56
N ALA A 341 -22.44 -2.13 -0.74
CA ALA A 341 -22.35 -1.13 0.32
C ALA A 341 -23.54 -1.17 1.30
N GLU A 342 -24.66 -1.80 0.94
CA GLU A 342 -25.75 -2.09 1.87
C GLU A 342 -25.44 -3.23 2.86
N GLN A 343 -24.40 -4.03 2.60
CA GLN A 343 -24.09 -5.24 3.38
C GLN A 343 -22.75 -5.18 4.09
N VAL A 344 -21.75 -4.52 3.51
CA VAL A 344 -20.40 -4.37 4.06
C VAL A 344 -19.87 -2.97 3.75
N PRO A 345 -18.94 -2.43 4.55
CA PRO A 345 -18.27 -1.19 4.18
C PRO A 345 -17.49 -1.37 2.87
N VAL A 346 -17.56 -0.35 2.02
CA VAL A 346 -16.77 -0.23 0.79
C VAL A 346 -15.89 1.01 0.92
N LEU A 347 -14.61 0.87 0.60
CA LEU A 347 -13.67 1.99 0.49
C LEU A 347 -13.10 2.02 -0.92
N THR A 348 -13.18 3.17 -1.57
CA THR A 348 -12.44 3.43 -2.81
C THR A 348 -10.96 3.64 -2.45
N GLY A 349 -10.19 2.55 -2.48
CA GLY A 349 -8.77 2.55 -2.13
C GLY A 349 -7.91 3.38 -3.10
N GLU A 350 -8.35 3.48 -4.36
CA GLU A 350 -7.74 4.35 -5.37
C GLU A 350 -8.81 5.01 -6.24
N LEU A 351 -8.71 6.33 -6.40
CA LEU A 351 -9.54 7.11 -7.30
C LEU A 351 -8.67 7.96 -8.23
N GLY A 352 -8.85 7.74 -9.53
CA GLY A 352 -8.22 8.53 -10.58
C GLY A 352 -8.95 8.40 -11.92
N ALA A 353 -8.41 9.03 -12.94
CA ALA A 353 -8.91 8.94 -14.32
C ALA A 353 -7.81 9.35 -15.30
N THR A 354 -8.00 9.05 -16.58
CA THR A 354 -7.11 9.52 -17.66
C THR A 354 -7.07 11.04 -17.70
N ASP A 355 -8.22 11.71 -17.57
CA ASP A 355 -8.36 13.14 -17.35
C ASP A 355 -9.26 13.39 -16.12
N PRO A 356 -8.68 13.59 -14.93
CA PRO A 356 -9.44 13.66 -13.69
C PRO A 356 -10.26 14.94 -13.53
N LEU A 357 -10.15 15.89 -14.47
CA LEU A 357 -10.93 17.13 -14.51
C LEU A 357 -11.94 17.16 -15.69
N ASP A 358 -12.24 16.00 -16.29
CA ASP A 358 -13.25 15.85 -17.35
C ASP A 358 -14.54 15.18 -16.81
N GLY A 359 -14.91 15.47 -15.57
CA GLY A 359 -16.19 15.05 -14.98
C GLY A 359 -16.23 13.66 -14.33
N TYR A 360 -15.45 12.66 -14.78
CA TYR A 360 -15.52 11.29 -14.23
C TYR A 360 -15.36 11.25 -12.69
N VAL A 361 -14.31 11.91 -12.18
CA VAL A 361 -14.02 11.95 -10.74
C VAL A 361 -15.13 12.68 -9.98
N ALA A 362 -15.65 13.78 -10.53
CA ALA A 362 -16.75 14.54 -9.93
C ALA A 362 -18.03 13.70 -9.83
N ASP A 363 -18.41 13.02 -10.91
CA ASP A 363 -19.57 12.14 -10.99
C ASP A 363 -19.45 10.94 -10.04
N TYR A 364 -18.25 10.35 -9.96
CA TYR A 364 -17.98 9.25 -9.02
C TYR A 364 -18.07 9.69 -7.57
N LEU A 365 -17.44 10.81 -7.18
CA LEU A 365 -17.49 11.31 -5.80
C LEU A 365 -18.92 11.65 -5.37
N ALA A 366 -19.68 12.34 -6.22
CA ALA A 366 -21.08 12.64 -5.93
C ALA A 366 -21.92 11.37 -5.75
N TRP A 367 -21.61 10.31 -6.50
CA TRP A 367 -22.23 9.01 -6.33
C TRP A 367 -21.80 8.33 -5.02
N ALA A 368 -20.49 8.26 -4.76
CA ALA A 368 -19.91 7.61 -3.59
C ALA A 368 -20.41 8.27 -2.28
N ASP A 369 -20.47 9.61 -2.23
CA ASP A 369 -21.00 10.38 -1.10
C ASP A 369 -22.46 9.99 -0.79
N ALA A 370 -23.28 9.80 -1.82
CA ALA A 370 -24.68 9.40 -1.65
C ALA A 370 -24.85 7.98 -1.08
N HIS A 371 -23.79 7.16 -1.14
CA HIS A 371 -23.73 5.80 -0.61
C HIS A 371 -22.79 5.65 0.60
N ALA A 372 -22.27 6.76 1.14
CA ALA A 372 -21.31 6.78 2.25
C ALA A 372 -20.05 5.94 1.99
N ILE A 373 -19.59 5.93 0.73
CA ILE A 373 -18.37 5.24 0.31
C ILE A 373 -17.21 6.23 0.33
N GLY A 374 -16.20 5.94 1.16
CA GLY A 374 -14.99 6.75 1.25
C GLY A 374 -14.16 6.71 -0.05
N SER A 375 -13.33 7.73 -0.26
CA SER A 375 -12.48 7.84 -1.46
C SER A 375 -11.08 8.37 -1.18
N LEU A 376 -10.07 7.65 -1.67
CA LEU A 376 -8.67 8.00 -1.56
C LEU A 376 -8.09 8.39 -2.93
N PHE A 377 -7.76 9.67 -3.10
CA PHE A 377 -7.25 10.19 -4.37
C PHE A 377 -5.86 9.61 -4.68
N TRP A 378 -5.72 9.01 -5.86
CA TRP A 378 -4.42 8.72 -6.46
C TRP A 378 -3.96 9.98 -7.24
N VAL A 379 -2.85 10.65 -6.95
CA VAL A 379 -1.84 10.34 -5.91
C VAL A 379 -1.11 11.57 -5.36
N TRP A 380 -0.80 11.55 -4.06
CA TRP A 380 0.12 12.50 -3.43
C TRP A 380 1.58 12.14 -3.78
N ALA A 381 2.00 12.55 -4.98
CA ALA A 381 3.38 12.45 -5.44
C ALA A 381 3.65 13.49 -6.54
N THR A 382 4.92 13.82 -6.76
CA THR A 382 5.35 14.82 -7.74
C THR A 382 5.70 14.15 -9.07
N HIS A 383 4.79 14.24 -10.04
CA HIS A 383 5.01 13.68 -11.38
C HIS A 383 4.60 14.73 -12.42
N ALA A 384 5.59 15.32 -13.10
CA ALA A 384 5.39 16.50 -13.95
C ALA A 384 4.40 16.29 -15.11
N ASP A 385 4.24 15.05 -15.58
CA ASP A 385 3.43 14.69 -16.74
C ASP A 385 2.26 13.74 -16.37
N ASP A 386 2.05 13.48 -15.08
CA ASP A 386 0.95 12.63 -14.61
C ASP A 386 -0.27 13.50 -14.28
N PRO A 387 -1.41 13.35 -15.00
CA PRO A 387 -2.63 14.09 -14.69
C PRO A 387 -3.18 13.78 -13.29
N MET A 388 -2.83 12.63 -12.70
CA MET A 388 -3.27 12.20 -11.37
C MET A 388 -2.36 12.72 -10.24
N SER A 389 -1.23 13.36 -10.55
CA SER A 389 -0.38 13.99 -9.54
C SER A 389 -1.16 15.08 -8.79
N LEU A 390 -1.30 14.96 -7.48
CA LEU A 390 -1.97 15.97 -6.64
C LEU A 390 -1.05 17.15 -6.35
N VAL A 391 0.27 16.93 -6.27
CA VAL A 391 1.24 17.93 -5.79
C VAL A 391 2.35 18.20 -6.79
N GLN A 392 2.74 19.46 -6.92
CA GLN A 392 3.82 19.94 -7.80
C GLN A 392 5.19 19.84 -7.14
N ASP A 393 5.23 19.78 -5.81
CA ASP A 393 6.43 19.68 -5.00
C ASP A 393 6.11 18.98 -3.68
N GLN A 394 7.16 18.57 -2.98
CA GLN A 394 7.07 17.90 -1.70
C GLN A 394 6.57 18.81 -0.56
N ALA A 395 6.47 20.13 -0.79
CA ALA A 395 5.83 21.07 0.13
C ALA A 395 4.29 21.09 0.03
N GLY A 396 3.72 20.24 -0.83
CA GLY A 396 2.26 20.11 -0.96
C GLY A 396 1.61 21.21 -1.79
N ARG A 397 2.35 21.88 -2.68
CA ARG A 397 1.73 22.84 -3.61
C ARG A 397 0.84 22.08 -4.60
N PRO A 398 -0.47 22.38 -4.68
CA PRO A 398 -1.39 21.57 -5.47
C PRO A 398 -1.24 21.80 -6.98
N THR A 399 -1.37 20.72 -7.76
CA THR A 399 -1.67 20.76 -9.20
C THR A 399 -3.09 21.30 -9.44
N ALA A 400 -3.56 21.28 -10.70
CA ALA A 400 -4.97 21.59 -10.97
C ALA A 400 -5.90 20.56 -10.34
N TYR A 401 -5.61 19.27 -10.53
CA TYR A 401 -6.31 18.17 -9.90
C TYR A 401 -6.23 18.24 -8.36
N GLY A 402 -5.03 18.48 -7.82
CA GLY A 402 -4.86 18.66 -6.37
C GLY A 402 -5.66 19.81 -5.77
N ARG A 403 -5.90 20.89 -6.52
CA ARG A 403 -6.78 21.98 -6.03
C ARG A 403 -8.23 21.54 -5.93
N ALA A 404 -8.71 20.74 -6.88
CA ALA A 404 -10.07 20.19 -6.87
C ALA A 404 -10.23 19.18 -5.73
N ALA A 405 -9.29 18.23 -5.59
CA ALA A 405 -9.25 17.26 -4.50
C ALA A 405 -9.22 17.95 -3.12
N ARG A 406 -8.35 18.95 -2.93
CA ARG A 406 -8.30 19.75 -1.69
C ARG A 406 -9.60 20.49 -1.40
N GLY A 407 -10.30 20.96 -2.45
CA GLY A 407 -11.62 21.58 -2.29
C GLY A 407 -12.63 20.60 -1.72
N TYR A 408 -12.65 19.38 -2.27
CA TYR A 408 -13.50 18.28 -1.82
C TYR A 408 -13.16 17.83 -0.38
N LEU A 409 -11.89 17.55 -0.09
CA LEU A 409 -11.42 17.11 1.24
C LEU A 409 -11.72 18.11 2.37
N ARG A 410 -11.96 19.40 2.05
CA ARG A 410 -12.38 20.42 3.01
C ARG A 410 -13.91 20.51 3.18
N GLY A 411 -14.66 19.53 2.69
CA GLY A 411 -16.12 19.49 2.72
C GLY A 411 -16.81 20.27 1.60
N GLY A 412 -16.07 20.66 0.56
CA GLY A 412 -16.63 21.26 -0.65
C GLY A 412 -17.05 20.22 -1.68
N THR A 413 -17.61 20.67 -2.80
CA THR A 413 -17.79 19.82 -3.99
C THR A 413 -16.48 19.74 -4.77
N PHE A 414 -16.17 18.58 -5.34
CA PHE A 414 -15.06 18.45 -6.28
C PHE A 414 -15.35 19.30 -7.53
N ALA A 415 -14.41 20.18 -7.89
CA ALA A 415 -14.55 21.10 -9.03
C ALA A 415 -13.73 20.57 -10.20
N GLY A 416 -14.37 19.81 -11.08
CA GLY A 416 -13.77 19.27 -12.31
C GLY A 416 -14.81 18.86 -13.31
#